data_AF-A0A090W3B7-F1
#
_entry.id   AF-A0A090W3B7-F1
#
_cell.length_a   1.000
_cell.length_b   1.000
_cell.length_c   1.000
_cell.angle_alpha   90.00
_cell.angle_beta   90.00
_cell.angle_gamma   90.00
#
_symmetry.space_group_name_H-M   'P 1'
#
loop_
_entity.id
_entity.type
_entity.pdbx_description
1 polymer ?
#
loop_
_entity_poly.entity_id
_entity_poly.type
_entity_poly.pdbx_seq_one_letter_code
_entity_poly.pdbx_strand_id
1 'polypeptide(L)'
;MVTDLVNETLKSLGKTVKNVICEHFEYSRQELYGIIKIKKLTSFNEVLDTCGTGHGCETCKPLVSSIFASLYNFTPNKEDVTQDTNDKFLANIQRNGTYSVVPRIAGGEITPEGLIVLGQIGSKYNLYTKITGGARIDFFGAELNDLPAIWKELIDAGFESGHAYGKSLRTVKSCVGSTWCRYGLDESISFAIELENRYKGLRSPHKLKGGVSGCIRECAEARGKDFGVIAVEGGWNLYVGGNGGATPRHAELLAEKIDNETVLKYLDRYLMYYIQTAAPLMRTAAWLDKLEGGIEQLKKIVIDDSLNIASELEKEMQFLIDAYECEWKQAIENENTKKRFNHFVNSDDRDDNLVFVPMRDQKMPEHWKN
;
A
#
# COMPACT_ATOMS: atom_id res chain seq x y z
N MET A 1 13.02 -15.95 -5.11
CA MET A 1 12.96 -17.41 -5.32
C MET A 1 13.66 -17.87 -6.60
N VAL A 2 13.36 -17.35 -7.80
CA VAL A 2 14.17 -17.66 -9.01
C VAL A 2 15.41 -16.76 -9.10
N THR A 3 15.25 -15.44 -8.94
CA THR A 3 16.37 -14.49 -9.00
C THR A 3 17.43 -14.75 -7.94
N ASP A 4 17.03 -15.05 -6.69
CA ASP A 4 18.00 -15.38 -5.63
C ASP A 4 18.77 -16.66 -5.98
N LEU A 5 18.10 -17.70 -6.50
CA LEU A 5 18.73 -18.95 -6.93
C LEU A 5 19.73 -18.73 -8.08
N VAL A 6 19.34 -17.93 -9.08
CA VAL A 6 20.21 -17.54 -10.20
C VAL A 6 21.42 -16.77 -9.67
N ASN A 7 21.22 -15.81 -8.78
CA ASN A 7 22.29 -15.00 -8.20
C ASN A 7 23.25 -15.86 -7.36
N GLU A 8 22.75 -16.75 -6.51
CA GLU A 8 23.55 -17.72 -5.75
C GLU A 8 24.36 -18.64 -6.69
N THR A 9 23.72 -19.12 -7.77
CA THR A 9 24.40 -19.96 -8.78
C THR A 9 25.49 -19.17 -9.51
N LEU A 10 25.22 -17.94 -9.94
CA LEU A 10 26.21 -17.08 -10.58
C LEU A 10 27.40 -16.80 -9.67
N LYS A 11 27.15 -16.52 -8.38
CA LYS A 11 28.21 -16.39 -7.36
C LYS A 11 29.03 -17.68 -7.23
N SER A 12 28.38 -18.85 -7.19
CA SER A 12 29.09 -20.14 -7.13
C SER A 12 29.94 -20.42 -8.38
N LEU A 13 29.58 -19.84 -9.51
CA LEU A 13 30.33 -19.90 -10.77
C LEU A 13 31.42 -18.81 -10.87
N GLY A 14 31.67 -18.06 -9.81
CA GLY A 14 32.65 -16.96 -9.77
C GLY A 14 32.26 -15.74 -10.60
N LYS A 15 30.99 -15.60 -10.97
CA LYS A 15 30.47 -14.43 -11.69
C LYS A 15 30.06 -13.34 -10.71
N THR A 16 30.42 -12.10 -11.03
CA THR A 16 29.98 -10.92 -10.28
C THR A 16 28.50 -10.66 -10.56
N VAL A 17 27.67 -10.75 -9.51
CA VAL A 17 26.26 -10.37 -9.58
C VAL A 17 26.16 -8.90 -9.17
N LYS A 18 25.84 -8.04 -10.13
CA LYS A 18 25.55 -6.64 -9.85
C LYS A 18 24.11 -6.49 -9.34
N ASN A 19 23.91 -5.77 -8.23
CA ASN A 19 22.58 -5.46 -7.70
C ASN A 19 22.06 -4.16 -8.30
N VAL A 20 21.66 -4.20 -9.57
CA VAL A 20 21.20 -3.03 -10.33
C VAL A 20 19.73 -3.18 -10.73
N ILE A 21 19.06 -2.06 -10.96
CA ILE A 21 17.63 -2.03 -11.30
C ILE A 21 17.36 -2.65 -12.68
N CYS A 22 18.06 -2.15 -13.71
CA CYS A 22 17.97 -2.61 -15.11
C CYS A 22 19.12 -1.98 -15.91
N GLU A 23 19.18 -2.23 -17.22
CA GLU A 23 20.19 -1.65 -18.13
C GLU A 23 20.25 -0.11 -18.13
N HIS A 24 19.15 0.56 -17.77
CA HIS A 24 19.08 2.03 -17.74
C HIS A 24 19.77 2.64 -16.50
N PHE A 25 19.90 1.89 -15.40
CA PHE A 25 20.40 2.38 -14.11
C PHE A 25 21.33 1.36 -13.45
N GLU A 26 22.61 1.71 -13.31
CA GLU A 26 23.64 0.89 -12.64
C GLU A 26 23.59 0.97 -11.09
N TYR A 27 22.44 1.38 -10.54
CA TYR A 27 22.22 1.53 -9.11
C TYR A 27 21.19 0.52 -8.61
N SER A 28 21.32 0.10 -7.35
CA SER A 28 20.24 -0.52 -6.59
C SER A 28 19.14 0.50 -6.28
N ARG A 29 17.97 0.03 -5.86
CA ARG A 29 16.89 0.93 -5.39
C ARG A 29 17.33 1.82 -4.23
N GLN A 30 18.08 1.27 -3.27
CA GLN A 30 18.52 2.00 -2.08
C GLN A 30 19.50 3.12 -2.45
N GLU A 31 20.46 2.84 -3.35
CA GLU A 31 21.39 3.86 -3.85
C GLU A 31 20.64 4.94 -4.64
N LEU A 32 19.73 4.54 -5.54
CA LEU A 32 18.95 5.49 -6.34
C LEU A 32 18.04 6.36 -5.45
N TYR A 33 17.41 5.77 -4.42
CA TYR A 33 16.63 6.50 -3.42
C TYR A 33 17.48 7.58 -2.74
N GLY A 34 18.69 7.23 -2.29
CA GLY A 34 19.63 8.16 -1.69
C GLY A 34 20.04 9.30 -2.64
N ILE A 35 20.34 8.98 -3.90
CA ILE A 35 20.72 9.98 -4.90
C ILE A 35 19.57 10.94 -5.19
N ILE A 36 18.35 10.44 -5.41
CA ILE A 36 17.16 11.25 -5.67
C ILE A 36 16.90 12.20 -4.50
N LYS A 37 16.99 11.69 -3.26
CA LYS A 37 16.80 12.48 -2.05
C LYS A 37 17.84 13.60 -1.92
N ILE A 38 19.13 13.27 -2.06
CA ILE A 38 20.23 14.23 -1.88
C ILE A 38 20.20 15.31 -2.97
N LYS A 39 19.98 14.91 -4.23
CA LYS A 39 19.93 15.82 -5.37
C LYS A 39 18.59 16.52 -5.54
N LYS A 40 17.57 16.15 -4.75
CA LYS A 40 16.20 16.69 -4.78
C LYS A 40 15.58 16.61 -6.18
N LEU A 41 15.75 15.47 -6.86
CA LEU A 41 15.20 15.24 -8.20
C LEU A 41 13.69 15.00 -8.10
N THR A 42 12.92 15.50 -9.06
CA THR A 42 11.44 15.52 -8.96
C THR A 42 10.68 15.01 -10.18
N SER A 43 11.38 14.63 -11.25
CA SER A 43 10.77 14.01 -12.44
C SER A 43 11.58 12.80 -12.93
N PHE A 44 10.91 11.86 -13.62
CA PHE A 44 11.61 10.68 -14.15
C PHE A 44 12.74 11.07 -15.12
N ASN A 45 12.52 12.07 -15.97
CA ASN A 45 13.52 12.53 -16.93
C ASN A 45 14.75 13.13 -16.23
N GLU A 46 14.56 13.95 -15.17
CA GLU A 46 15.68 14.45 -14.37
C GLU A 46 16.53 13.32 -13.76
N VAL A 47 15.86 12.26 -13.26
CA VAL A 47 16.53 11.09 -12.70
C VAL A 47 17.29 10.32 -13.79
N LEU A 48 16.67 10.14 -14.96
CA LEU A 48 17.29 9.45 -16.09
C LEU A 48 18.51 10.21 -16.60
N ASP A 49 18.40 11.52 -16.80
CA ASP A 49 19.49 12.38 -17.28
C ASP A 49 20.65 12.45 -16.29
N THR A 50 20.37 12.34 -14.98
CA THR A 50 21.37 12.46 -13.92
C THR A 50 22.03 11.12 -13.57
N CYS A 51 21.29 10.02 -13.62
CA CYS A 51 21.68 8.74 -13.01
C CYS A 51 21.59 7.55 -13.97
N GLY A 52 21.13 7.74 -15.20
CA GLY A 52 20.88 6.64 -16.12
C GLY A 52 21.17 7.00 -17.57
N THR A 53 20.68 6.16 -18.48
CA THR A 53 20.79 6.34 -19.93
C THR A 53 19.56 5.78 -20.64
N GLY A 54 19.31 6.19 -21.89
CA GLY A 54 18.22 5.66 -22.72
C GLY A 54 16.87 6.36 -22.47
N HIS A 55 15.77 5.59 -22.45
CA HIS A 55 14.40 6.11 -22.33
C HIS A 55 13.58 5.49 -21.18
N GLY A 56 14.20 4.59 -20.41
CA GLY A 56 13.57 3.80 -19.37
C GLY A 56 12.63 2.70 -19.89
N CYS A 57 12.36 1.72 -19.04
CA CYS A 57 11.50 0.57 -19.32
C CYS A 57 10.41 0.37 -18.26
N GLU A 58 9.61 -0.68 -18.43
CA GLU A 58 8.55 -1.11 -17.50
C GLU A 58 9.05 -1.46 -16.10
N THR A 59 10.35 -1.69 -15.92
CA THR A 59 10.95 -1.95 -14.59
C THR A 59 11.33 -0.66 -13.88
N CYS A 60 12.06 0.25 -14.54
CA CYS A 60 12.62 1.42 -13.86
C CYS A 60 11.64 2.59 -13.73
N LYS A 61 10.70 2.75 -14.66
CA LYS A 61 9.70 3.83 -14.60
C LYS A 61 8.83 3.74 -13.33
N PRO A 62 8.12 2.62 -13.06
CA PRO A 62 7.33 2.50 -11.84
C PRO A 62 8.19 2.52 -10.57
N LEU A 63 9.43 2.03 -10.63
CA LEU A 63 10.34 2.05 -9.49
C LEU A 63 10.70 3.48 -9.09
N VAL A 64 11.06 4.33 -10.05
CA VAL A 64 11.39 5.75 -9.78
C VAL A 64 10.15 6.49 -9.28
N SER A 65 8.97 6.25 -9.89
CA SER A 65 7.69 6.76 -9.39
C SER A 65 7.40 6.34 -7.95
N SER A 66 7.67 5.08 -7.60
CA SER A 66 7.55 4.57 -6.23
C SER A 66 8.51 5.27 -5.26
N ILE A 67 9.73 5.61 -5.70
CA ILE A 67 10.67 6.39 -4.89
C ILE A 67 10.14 7.82 -4.67
N PHE A 68 9.66 8.50 -5.71
CA PHE A 68 9.06 9.83 -5.55
C PHE A 68 7.87 9.83 -4.60
N ALA A 69 7.00 8.82 -4.71
CA ALA A 69 5.88 8.66 -3.81
C ALA A 69 6.34 8.44 -2.35
N SER A 70 7.46 7.74 -2.15
CA SER A 70 8.04 7.47 -0.82
C SER A 70 8.84 8.65 -0.24
N LEU A 71 9.27 9.61 -1.06
CA LEU A 71 10.05 10.79 -0.63
C LEU A 71 9.18 12.04 -0.50
N TYR A 72 8.23 12.21 -1.41
CA TYR A 72 7.51 13.46 -1.62
C TYR A 72 5.98 13.33 -1.53
N ASN A 73 5.47 12.11 -1.30
CA ASN A 73 4.04 11.78 -1.41
C ASN A 73 3.43 12.19 -2.77
N PHE A 74 4.22 12.17 -3.84
CA PHE A 74 3.70 12.43 -5.18
C PHE A 74 2.69 11.36 -5.58
N THR A 75 1.51 11.82 -6.00
CA THR A 75 0.45 10.95 -6.48
C THR A 75 0.74 10.48 -7.92
N PRO A 76 0.15 9.34 -8.34
CA PRO A 76 0.23 8.86 -9.73
C PRO A 76 -0.31 9.85 -10.77
N ASN A 77 -1.03 10.89 -10.36
CA ASN A 77 -1.56 11.93 -11.25
C ASN A 77 -0.48 12.89 -11.75
N LYS A 78 0.65 13.00 -11.04
CA LYS A 78 1.73 13.93 -11.40
C LYS A 78 2.47 13.51 -12.67
N GLU A 79 2.82 12.23 -12.75
CA GLU A 79 3.44 11.60 -13.92
C GLU A 79 2.78 10.23 -14.11
N ASP A 80 1.74 10.13 -14.93
CA ASP A 80 0.95 8.91 -15.10
C ASP A 80 1.61 7.88 -16.01
N VAL A 81 2.38 8.35 -17.00
CA VAL A 81 3.06 7.52 -18.01
C VAL A 81 4.16 6.65 -17.41
N THR A 82 4.72 7.04 -16.27
CA THR A 82 5.78 6.31 -15.57
C THR A 82 5.22 5.32 -14.55
N GLN A 83 3.91 5.29 -14.32
CA GLN A 83 3.26 4.39 -13.38
C GLN A 83 3.02 3.01 -13.99
N ASP A 84 2.90 1.99 -13.13
CA ASP A 84 2.30 0.73 -13.56
C ASP A 84 0.79 0.91 -13.82
N THR A 85 0.17 -0.05 -14.51
CA THR A 85 -1.23 0.01 -14.92
C THR A 85 -2.19 0.34 -13.78
N ASN A 86 -1.98 -0.23 -12.59
CA ASN A 86 -2.91 -0.07 -11.49
C ASN A 86 -2.82 1.32 -10.87
N ASP A 87 -1.60 1.86 -10.73
CA ASP A 87 -1.40 3.23 -10.25
C ASP A 87 -1.76 4.27 -11.32
N LYS A 88 -1.55 3.98 -12.61
CA LYS A 88 -1.99 4.84 -13.71
C LYS A 88 -3.51 5.06 -13.70
N PHE A 89 -4.29 4.02 -13.46
CA PHE A 89 -5.76 4.09 -13.45
C PHE A 89 -6.36 4.15 -12.06
N LEU A 90 -5.55 4.32 -11.01
CA LEU A 90 -5.99 4.41 -9.62
C LEU A 90 -6.98 3.29 -9.21
N ALA A 91 -6.82 2.09 -9.79
CA ALA A 91 -7.71 0.96 -9.61
C ALA A 91 -7.03 -0.34 -10.07
N ASN A 92 -7.35 -1.49 -9.45
CA ASN A 92 -6.79 -2.76 -9.97
C ASN A 92 -7.55 -3.20 -11.20
N ILE A 93 -6.81 -3.45 -12.28
CA ILE A 93 -7.33 -4.11 -13.48
C ILE A 93 -7.71 -5.57 -13.19
N GLN A 94 -8.81 -6.03 -13.79
CA GLN A 94 -9.39 -7.36 -13.66
C GLN A 94 -9.17 -8.18 -14.92
N ARG A 95 -9.46 -9.49 -14.85
CA ARG A 95 -9.18 -10.45 -15.94
C ARG A 95 -9.81 -10.10 -17.30
N ASN A 96 -10.90 -9.34 -17.31
CA ASN A 96 -11.62 -8.92 -18.52
C ASN A 96 -11.40 -7.43 -18.84
N GLY A 97 -10.41 -6.76 -18.24
CA GLY A 97 -10.15 -5.33 -18.50
C GLY A 97 -11.00 -4.35 -17.69
N THR A 98 -11.91 -4.82 -16.84
CA THR A 98 -12.65 -3.98 -15.89
C THR A 98 -11.80 -3.67 -14.65
N TYR A 99 -12.33 -2.84 -13.74
CA TYR A 99 -11.59 -2.30 -12.60
C TYR A 99 -12.32 -2.54 -11.27
N SER A 100 -11.53 -2.57 -10.20
CA SER A 100 -12.05 -2.64 -8.82
C SER A 100 -12.15 -1.27 -8.17
N VAL A 101 -13.18 -1.08 -7.35
CA VAL A 101 -13.39 0.12 -6.53
C VAL A 101 -13.47 -0.29 -5.07
N VAL A 102 -12.57 0.25 -4.25
CA VAL A 102 -12.45 -0.09 -2.83
C VAL A 102 -12.36 1.19 -2.00
N PRO A 103 -13.48 1.68 -1.46
CA PRO A 103 -13.47 2.81 -0.55
C PRO A 103 -12.76 2.44 0.76
N ARG A 104 -12.19 3.45 1.42
CA ARG A 104 -11.60 3.32 2.75
C ARG A 104 -12.70 3.15 3.80
N ILE A 105 -12.50 2.20 4.70
CA ILE A 105 -13.34 1.98 5.89
C ILE A 105 -12.34 1.76 7.02
N ALA A 106 -11.94 2.86 7.68
CA ALA A 106 -10.85 2.84 8.64
C ALA A 106 -11.21 1.98 9.86
N GLY A 107 -10.29 1.10 10.27
CA GLY A 107 -10.56 0.17 11.38
C GLY A 107 -11.65 -0.88 11.09
N GLY A 108 -12.30 -0.84 9.93
CA GLY A 108 -13.52 -1.60 9.62
C GLY A 108 -14.80 -0.99 10.19
N GLU A 109 -14.76 0.26 10.68
CA GLU A 109 -15.92 0.96 11.23
C GLU A 109 -16.68 1.74 10.14
N ILE A 110 -18.00 1.51 10.05
CA ILE A 110 -18.88 2.14 9.05
C ILE A 110 -20.25 2.44 9.66
N THR A 111 -20.82 3.58 9.31
CA THR A 111 -22.18 3.95 9.72
C THR A 111 -23.23 3.19 8.91
N PRO A 112 -24.46 3.00 9.44
CA PRO A 112 -25.57 2.44 8.65
C PRO A 112 -25.82 3.22 7.35
N GLU A 113 -25.77 4.55 7.38
CA GLU A 113 -25.96 5.42 6.22
C GLU A 113 -24.86 5.20 5.18
N GLY A 114 -23.60 5.12 5.61
CA GLY A 114 -22.47 4.82 4.73
C GLY A 114 -22.64 3.44 4.08
N LEU A 115 -23.10 2.43 4.83
CA LEU A 115 -23.37 1.10 4.30
C LEU A 115 -24.50 1.11 3.26
N ILE A 116 -25.56 1.90 3.48
CA ILE A 116 -26.65 2.08 2.50
C ILE A 116 -26.13 2.71 1.21
N VAL A 117 -25.30 3.77 1.31
CA VAL A 117 -24.69 4.41 0.13
C VAL A 117 -23.85 3.41 -0.67
N LEU A 118 -23.02 2.60 0.00
CA LEU A 118 -22.24 1.56 -0.67
C LEU A 118 -23.15 0.54 -1.39
N GLY A 119 -24.25 0.13 -0.77
CA GLY A 119 -25.24 -0.74 -1.40
C GLY A 119 -25.90 -0.11 -2.64
N GLN A 120 -26.25 1.18 -2.56
CA GLN A 120 -26.84 1.94 -3.67
C GLN A 120 -25.87 2.06 -4.85
N ILE A 121 -24.60 2.39 -4.61
CA ILE A 121 -23.56 2.48 -5.64
C ILE A 121 -23.33 1.11 -6.28
N GLY A 122 -23.17 0.05 -5.46
CA GLY A 122 -23.03 -1.32 -5.96
C GLY A 122 -24.20 -1.73 -6.86
N SER A 123 -25.43 -1.40 -6.48
CA SER A 123 -26.63 -1.67 -7.28
C SER A 123 -26.69 -0.82 -8.56
N LYS A 124 -26.42 0.49 -8.47
CA LYS A 124 -26.55 1.44 -9.58
C LYS A 124 -25.63 1.11 -10.74
N TYR A 125 -24.39 0.73 -10.43
CA TYR A 125 -23.36 0.37 -11.42
C TYR A 125 -23.29 -1.15 -11.66
N ASN A 126 -24.25 -1.92 -11.12
CA ASN A 126 -24.32 -3.38 -11.23
C ASN A 126 -22.97 -4.05 -10.89
N LEU A 127 -22.33 -3.67 -9.79
CA LEU A 127 -20.99 -4.13 -9.41
C LEU A 127 -21.05 -5.40 -8.57
N TYR A 128 -20.18 -6.36 -8.87
CA TYR A 128 -20.00 -7.50 -7.97
C TYR A 128 -19.42 -7.01 -6.64
N THR A 129 -20.06 -7.36 -5.54
CA THR A 129 -19.79 -6.79 -4.21
C THR A 129 -19.33 -7.88 -3.25
N LYS A 130 -18.23 -7.62 -2.54
CA LYS A 130 -17.62 -8.60 -1.62
C LYS A 130 -17.03 -7.96 -0.37
N ILE A 131 -17.33 -8.53 0.80
CA ILE A 131 -16.62 -8.24 2.05
C ILE A 131 -15.22 -8.90 2.02
N THR A 132 -14.20 -8.11 2.36
CA THR A 132 -12.80 -8.52 2.33
C THR A 132 -12.29 -8.91 3.72
N GLY A 133 -11.19 -9.68 3.77
CA GLY A 133 -10.54 -10.03 5.04
C GLY A 133 -9.93 -8.83 5.78
N GLY A 134 -9.90 -7.64 5.15
CA GLY A 134 -9.53 -6.38 5.78
C GLY A 134 -10.71 -5.61 6.39
N ALA A 135 -11.88 -6.23 6.55
CA ALA A 135 -13.11 -5.59 7.02
C ALA A 135 -13.56 -4.39 6.13
N ARG A 136 -13.42 -4.54 4.80
CA ARG A 136 -13.86 -3.54 3.81
C ARG A 136 -14.75 -4.15 2.74
N ILE A 137 -15.47 -3.32 1.99
CA ILE A 137 -16.23 -3.72 0.80
C ILE A 137 -15.40 -3.47 -0.46
N ASP A 138 -15.40 -4.44 -1.37
CA ASP A 138 -14.71 -4.41 -2.65
C ASP A 138 -15.74 -4.60 -3.77
N PHE A 139 -15.76 -3.64 -4.70
CA PHE A 139 -16.62 -3.66 -5.88
C PHE A 139 -15.80 -4.05 -7.11
N PHE A 140 -16.37 -4.94 -7.94
CA PHE A 140 -15.72 -5.46 -9.14
C PHE A 140 -16.59 -5.30 -10.39
N GLY A 141 -15.96 -5.26 -11.55
CA GLY A 141 -16.64 -5.13 -12.84
C GLY A 141 -17.02 -3.69 -13.20
N ALA A 142 -16.33 -2.68 -12.65
CA ALA A 142 -16.50 -1.30 -13.08
C ALA A 142 -15.76 -1.06 -14.41
N GLU A 143 -16.41 -0.41 -15.37
CA GLU A 143 -15.74 0.02 -16.60
C GLU A 143 -14.86 1.24 -16.32
N LEU A 144 -13.83 1.43 -17.14
CA LEU A 144 -12.89 2.55 -16.99
C LEU A 144 -13.62 3.91 -16.97
N ASN A 145 -14.59 4.07 -17.88
CA ASN A 145 -15.42 5.27 -18.03
C ASN A 145 -16.30 5.56 -16.81
N ASP A 146 -16.66 4.54 -16.03
CA ASP A 146 -17.53 4.71 -14.85
C ASP A 146 -16.76 5.12 -13.60
N LEU A 147 -15.43 4.90 -13.57
CA LEU A 147 -14.64 5.15 -12.37
C LEU A 147 -14.75 6.58 -11.83
N PRO A 148 -14.64 7.66 -12.64
CA PRO A 148 -14.78 9.02 -12.13
C PRO A 148 -16.16 9.29 -11.52
N ALA A 149 -17.23 8.74 -12.10
CA ALA A 149 -18.60 8.94 -11.60
C ALA A 149 -18.82 8.18 -10.28
N ILE A 150 -18.38 6.92 -10.21
CA ILE A 150 -18.44 6.11 -8.98
C ILE A 150 -17.67 6.80 -7.85
N TRP A 151 -16.44 7.23 -8.11
CA TRP A 151 -15.61 7.88 -7.08
C TRP A 151 -16.14 9.25 -6.68
N LYS A 152 -16.80 9.98 -7.59
CA LYS A 152 -17.49 11.22 -7.21
C LYS A 152 -18.59 10.96 -6.19
N GLU A 153 -19.44 9.97 -6.42
CA GLU A 153 -20.51 9.60 -5.47
C GLU A 153 -19.97 9.11 -4.12
N LEU A 154 -18.89 8.33 -4.13
CA LEU A 154 -18.21 7.90 -2.91
C LEU A 154 -17.64 9.08 -2.12
N ILE A 155 -16.95 10.01 -2.79
CA ILE A 155 -16.35 11.19 -2.14
C ILE A 155 -17.43 12.14 -1.62
N ASP A 156 -18.50 12.37 -2.40
CA ASP A 156 -19.64 13.20 -1.98
C ASP A 156 -20.33 12.62 -0.73
N ALA A 157 -20.25 11.29 -0.53
CA ALA A 157 -20.72 10.59 0.68
C ALA A 157 -19.67 10.50 1.82
N GLY A 158 -18.49 11.11 1.66
CA GLY A 158 -17.45 11.16 2.70
C GLY A 158 -16.45 10.00 2.68
N PHE A 159 -16.46 9.13 1.66
CA PHE A 159 -15.44 8.09 1.51
C PHE A 159 -14.16 8.62 0.86
N GLU A 160 -13.04 7.98 1.20
CA GLU A 160 -11.74 8.22 0.56
C GLU A 160 -11.27 6.96 -0.20
N SER A 161 -10.23 7.09 -1.02
CA SER A 161 -9.56 5.94 -1.63
C SER A 161 -8.98 4.99 -0.58
N GLY A 162 -9.34 3.70 -0.66
CA GLY A 162 -8.74 2.63 0.11
C GLY A 162 -7.37 2.17 -0.43
N HIS A 163 -6.86 2.81 -1.50
CA HIS A 163 -5.62 2.50 -2.20
C HIS A 163 -5.40 0.99 -2.44
N ALA A 164 -6.47 0.26 -2.77
CA ALA A 164 -6.40 -1.17 -2.98
C ALA A 164 -5.57 -1.57 -4.23
N TYR A 165 -5.21 -0.61 -5.07
CA TYR A 165 -4.37 -0.78 -6.25
C TYR A 165 -2.88 -0.57 -5.94
N GLY A 166 -2.56 0.47 -5.17
CA GLY A 166 -1.21 0.91 -4.92
C GLY A 166 -0.33 0.00 -4.05
N LYS A 167 0.98 0.18 -4.14
CA LYS A 167 1.95 -0.28 -3.14
C LYS A 167 1.97 0.70 -1.96
N SER A 168 0.93 0.66 -1.16
CA SER A 168 0.69 1.56 -0.02
C SER A 168 0.09 0.82 1.17
N LEU A 169 -0.15 1.53 2.28
CA LEU A 169 -1.01 1.02 3.35
C LEU A 169 -2.40 0.70 2.79
N ARG A 170 -2.78 -0.58 2.91
CA ARG A 170 -4.09 -1.06 2.46
C ARG A 170 -5.17 -0.88 3.51
N THR A 171 -4.92 -1.28 4.75
CA THR A 171 -5.90 -1.26 5.84
C THR A 171 -5.19 -1.54 7.17
N VAL A 172 -5.76 -1.02 8.26
CA VAL A 172 -5.49 -1.45 9.62
C VAL A 172 -6.75 -2.15 10.14
N LYS A 173 -6.76 -3.49 10.11
CA LYS A 173 -7.90 -4.26 10.64
C LYS A 173 -7.89 -4.20 12.17
N SER A 174 -9.04 -3.89 12.76
CA SER A 174 -9.23 -3.88 14.22
C SER A 174 -10.11 -5.04 14.67
N CYS A 175 -10.15 -5.28 15.97
CA CYS A 175 -11.29 -5.95 16.61
C CYS A 175 -12.14 -4.91 17.35
N VAL A 176 -13.29 -5.33 17.89
CA VAL A 176 -14.20 -4.42 18.59
C VAL A 176 -13.69 -3.90 19.95
N GLY A 177 -12.51 -4.36 20.39
CA GLY A 177 -11.80 -3.83 21.57
C GLY A 177 -12.57 -3.90 22.89
N SER A 178 -12.11 -3.14 23.88
CA SER A 178 -12.83 -2.94 25.15
C SER A 178 -14.13 -2.16 25.00
N THR A 179 -14.37 -1.52 23.85
CA THR A 179 -15.64 -0.83 23.52
C THR A 179 -16.82 -1.80 23.59
N TRP A 180 -16.67 -3.03 23.10
CA TRP A 180 -17.77 -4.01 23.04
C TRP A 180 -17.42 -5.40 23.57
N CYS A 181 -16.16 -5.83 23.47
CA CYS A 181 -15.76 -7.17 23.88
C CYS A 181 -15.45 -7.20 25.36
N ARG A 182 -16.11 -8.10 26.12
CA ARG A 182 -15.81 -8.35 27.54
C ARG A 182 -14.37 -8.80 27.85
N TYR A 183 -13.59 -9.15 26.83
CA TYR A 183 -12.18 -9.55 26.96
C TYR A 183 -11.21 -8.47 26.48
N GLY A 184 -11.71 -7.34 25.97
CA GLY A 184 -10.87 -6.23 25.54
C GLY A 184 -10.14 -5.65 26.75
N LEU A 185 -8.81 -5.59 26.65
CA LEU A 185 -7.92 -4.95 27.61
C LEU A 185 -7.77 -3.47 27.29
N ASP A 186 -7.86 -3.09 26.01
CA ASP A 186 -7.76 -1.70 25.57
C ASP A 186 -8.65 -1.45 24.34
N GLU A 187 -8.87 -0.17 24.04
CA GLU A 187 -9.74 0.32 22.98
C GLU A 187 -9.00 0.24 21.63
N SER A 188 -9.28 -0.82 20.87
CA SER A 188 -8.57 -1.09 19.61
C SER A 188 -9.14 -0.40 18.39
N ILE A 189 -10.38 0.08 18.41
CA ILE A 189 -11.01 0.65 17.22
C ILE A 189 -10.40 2.03 16.94
N SER A 190 -10.42 2.94 17.92
CA SER A 190 -9.87 4.30 17.80
C SER A 190 -8.39 4.24 17.45
N PHE A 191 -7.63 3.34 18.08
CA PHE A 191 -6.21 3.22 17.78
C PHE A 191 -5.95 2.67 16.37
N ALA A 192 -6.79 1.74 15.88
CA ALA A 192 -6.69 1.29 14.48
C ALA A 192 -7.04 2.40 13.48
N ILE A 193 -8.06 3.21 13.78
CA ILE A 193 -8.45 4.37 12.97
C ILE A 193 -7.33 5.41 12.96
N GLU A 194 -6.73 5.69 14.11
CA GLU A 194 -5.58 6.59 14.23
C GLU A 194 -4.39 6.11 13.38
N LEU A 195 -3.99 4.84 13.50
CA LEU A 195 -2.91 4.27 12.70
C LEU A 195 -3.25 4.25 11.20
N GLU A 196 -4.49 3.94 10.83
CA GLU A 196 -4.90 3.93 9.43
C GLU A 196 -4.91 5.33 8.82
N ASN A 197 -5.37 6.34 9.58
CA ASN A 197 -5.40 7.73 9.15
C ASN A 197 -4.01 8.38 9.17
N ARG A 198 -3.13 8.00 10.10
CA ARG A 198 -1.74 8.45 10.10
C ARG A 198 -1.03 7.97 8.84
N TYR A 199 -1.10 6.68 8.55
CA TYR A 199 -0.34 6.10 7.43
C TYR A 199 -1.14 6.00 6.12
N LYS A 200 -2.29 6.68 6.00
CA LYS A 200 -3.04 6.68 4.73
C LYS A 200 -2.21 7.36 3.64
N GLY A 201 -2.20 6.75 2.47
CA GLY A 201 -1.38 7.23 1.36
C GLY A 201 0.11 6.95 1.49
N LEU A 202 0.61 6.39 2.61
CA LEU A 202 2.02 6.01 2.73
C LEU A 202 2.38 4.98 1.66
N ARG A 203 3.21 5.40 0.71
CA ARG A 203 3.73 4.59 -0.39
C ARG A 203 5.04 3.94 0.03
N SER A 204 5.23 2.70 -0.39
CA SER A 204 6.33 1.86 0.10
C SER A 204 6.75 0.84 -0.96
N PRO A 205 7.93 0.19 -0.81
CA PRO A 205 8.43 -0.80 -1.76
C PRO A 205 7.41 -1.88 -2.12
N HIS A 206 6.54 -2.24 -1.17
CA HIS A 206 5.40 -3.11 -1.41
C HIS A 206 4.22 -2.75 -0.49
N LYS A 207 3.00 -3.19 -0.83
CA LYS A 207 1.79 -3.00 0.00
C LYS A 207 1.99 -3.41 1.46
N LEU A 208 1.42 -2.61 2.37
CA LEU A 208 1.45 -2.81 3.83
C LEU A 208 0.04 -3.13 4.36
N LYS A 209 -0.02 -3.93 5.42
CA LYS A 209 -1.24 -4.16 6.22
C LYS A 209 -0.92 -3.99 7.70
N GLY A 210 -1.84 -3.37 8.43
CA GLY A 210 -1.76 -3.16 9.87
C GLY A 210 -2.83 -3.92 10.65
N GLY A 211 -2.60 -4.14 11.94
CA GLY A 211 -3.60 -4.75 12.82
C GLY A 211 -3.57 -4.24 14.24
N VAL A 212 -4.75 -4.05 14.85
CA VAL A 212 -4.88 -3.70 16.27
C VAL A 212 -5.81 -4.68 16.94
N SER A 213 -5.28 -5.48 17.85
CA SER A 213 -6.08 -6.39 18.68
C SER A 213 -6.15 -5.86 20.11
N GLY A 214 -7.35 -5.58 20.60
CA GLY A 214 -7.56 -5.12 21.98
C GLY A 214 -7.30 -6.18 23.06
N CYS A 215 -6.83 -7.39 22.72
CA CYS A 215 -6.35 -8.40 23.67
C CYS A 215 -5.57 -9.52 22.95
N ILE A 216 -4.96 -10.42 23.73
CA ILE A 216 -4.17 -11.57 23.24
C ILE A 216 -4.94 -12.60 22.42
N ARG A 217 -6.28 -12.52 22.36
CA ARG A 217 -7.11 -13.38 21.50
C ARG A 217 -6.96 -13.06 20.02
N GLU A 218 -6.36 -11.90 19.71
CA GLU A 218 -5.78 -11.64 18.41
C GLU A 218 -6.79 -11.65 17.24
N CYS A 219 -8.05 -11.28 17.50
CA CYS A 219 -9.11 -11.32 16.47
C CYS A 219 -8.80 -10.46 15.22
N ALA A 220 -7.87 -9.52 15.32
CA ALA A 220 -7.45 -8.73 14.19
C ALA A 220 -6.41 -9.42 13.29
N GLU A 221 -5.79 -10.55 13.67
CA GLU A 221 -4.66 -11.15 12.95
C GLU A 221 -3.46 -10.17 12.84
N ALA A 222 -3.21 -9.39 13.89
CA ALA A 222 -2.09 -8.45 14.03
C ALA A 222 -0.71 -9.08 13.78
N ARG A 223 -0.46 -10.33 14.23
CA ARG A 223 0.82 -11.02 14.00
C ARG A 223 0.97 -11.57 12.57
N GLY A 224 -0.10 -11.59 11.77
CA GLY A 224 -0.06 -11.99 10.36
C GLY A 224 0.23 -10.85 9.39
N LYS A 225 0.65 -9.69 9.88
CA LYS A 225 0.69 -8.44 9.12
C LYS A 225 2.04 -7.74 9.18
N ASP A 226 2.24 -6.80 8.26
CA ASP A 226 3.49 -6.05 8.13
C ASP A 226 3.81 -5.31 9.44
N PHE A 227 2.78 -4.80 10.13
CA PHE A 227 2.84 -4.40 11.54
C PHE A 227 1.55 -4.74 12.27
N GLY A 228 1.64 -4.93 13.58
CA GLY A 228 0.47 -5.14 14.42
C GLY A 228 0.72 -4.88 15.89
N VAL A 229 -0.32 -4.41 16.58
CA VAL A 229 -0.30 -4.17 18.01
C VAL A 229 -1.34 -5.01 18.73
N ILE A 230 -0.96 -5.52 19.90
CA ILE A 230 -1.81 -6.35 20.75
C ILE A 230 -1.80 -5.76 22.15
N ALA A 231 -2.98 -5.43 22.66
CA ALA A 231 -3.11 -4.91 24.02
C ALA A 231 -2.76 -6.00 25.03
N VAL A 232 -1.98 -5.60 26.04
CA VAL A 232 -1.56 -6.39 27.18
C VAL A 232 -1.74 -5.56 28.45
N GLU A 233 -1.56 -6.19 29.61
CA GLU A 233 -1.49 -5.42 30.85
C GLU A 233 -0.29 -4.45 30.80
N GLY A 234 -0.57 -3.15 30.98
CA GLY A 234 0.43 -2.09 30.96
C GLY A 234 0.72 -1.46 29.59
N GLY A 235 -0.07 -1.74 28.55
CA GLY A 235 0.00 -1.05 27.25
C GLY A 235 -0.10 -1.99 26.06
N TRP A 236 0.74 -1.78 25.05
CA TRP A 236 0.73 -2.52 23.79
C TRP A 236 2.02 -3.28 23.55
N ASN A 237 1.89 -4.50 23.01
CA ASN A 237 2.99 -5.18 22.35
C ASN A 237 2.96 -4.86 20.86
N LEU A 238 4.07 -4.35 20.33
CA LEU A 238 4.25 -4.01 18.93
C LEU A 238 5.03 -5.13 18.21
N TYR A 239 4.44 -5.67 17.15
CA TYR A 239 5.00 -6.70 16.29
C TYR A 239 5.22 -6.17 14.87
N VAL A 240 6.31 -6.59 14.22
CA VAL A 240 6.68 -6.13 12.86
C VAL A 240 7.19 -7.28 11.98
N GLY A 241 7.16 -7.08 10.65
CA GLY A 241 7.75 -8.02 9.71
C GLY A 241 6.93 -9.29 9.44
N GLY A 242 5.61 -9.27 9.69
CA GLY A 242 4.73 -10.36 9.32
C GLY A 242 4.18 -10.21 7.89
N ASN A 243 3.64 -11.30 7.32
CA ASN A 243 2.86 -11.21 6.09
C ASN A 243 1.80 -12.31 5.96
N GLY A 244 0.63 -11.92 5.44
CA GLY A 244 -0.26 -12.82 4.72
C GLY A 244 0.18 -12.91 3.26
N GLY A 245 0.38 -14.12 2.73
CA GLY A 245 0.84 -14.35 1.36
C GLY A 245 1.14 -15.81 1.04
N ALA A 246 1.80 -16.03 -0.12
CA ALA A 246 2.20 -17.36 -0.58
C ALA A 246 3.19 -18.07 0.37
N THR A 247 4.01 -17.28 1.05
CA THR A 247 4.88 -17.74 2.13
C THR A 247 4.52 -16.94 3.38
N PRO A 248 3.54 -17.41 4.18
CA PRO A 248 3.10 -16.68 5.36
C PRO A 248 4.21 -16.64 6.42
N ARG A 249 4.35 -15.50 7.08
CA ARG A 249 5.32 -15.27 8.16
C ARG A 249 4.65 -14.53 9.30
N HIS A 250 4.87 -15.01 10.52
CA HIS A 250 4.45 -14.28 11.72
C HIS A 250 5.41 -13.12 12.00
N ALA A 251 4.83 -11.98 12.38
CA ALA A 251 5.56 -10.82 12.85
C ALA A 251 6.31 -11.13 14.16
N GLU A 252 7.47 -10.50 14.30
CA GLU A 252 8.37 -10.63 15.45
C GLU A 252 8.15 -9.47 16.42
N LEU A 253 8.32 -9.72 17.72
CA LEU A 253 8.12 -8.72 18.77
C LEU A 253 9.22 -7.64 18.69
N LEU A 254 8.83 -6.40 18.47
CA LEU A 254 9.72 -5.24 18.44
C LEU A 254 9.85 -4.63 19.84
N ALA A 255 8.72 -4.32 20.47
CA ALA A 255 8.64 -3.71 21.80
C ALA A 255 7.41 -4.20 22.55
N GLU A 256 7.47 -4.20 23.88
CA GLU A 256 6.41 -4.69 24.76
C GLU A 256 5.99 -3.64 25.78
N LYS A 257 4.71 -3.67 26.18
CA LYS A 257 4.13 -2.80 27.23
C LYS A 257 4.44 -1.31 27.02
N ILE A 258 4.26 -0.84 25.79
CA ILE A 258 4.47 0.56 25.41
C ILE A 258 3.14 1.30 25.23
N ASP A 259 3.14 2.61 25.44
CA ASP A 259 1.98 3.47 25.21
C ASP A 259 1.77 3.79 23.72
N ASN A 260 0.63 4.41 23.39
CA ASN A 260 0.28 4.75 22.01
C ASN A 260 1.33 5.66 21.36
N GLU A 261 1.85 6.65 22.07
CA GLU A 261 2.85 7.59 21.55
C GLU A 261 4.14 6.86 21.15
N THR A 262 4.59 5.93 21.98
CA THR A 262 5.78 5.12 21.73
C THR A 262 5.55 4.15 20.57
N VAL A 263 4.35 3.56 20.45
CA VAL A 263 3.98 2.75 19.28
C VAL A 263 4.12 3.57 17.99
N LEU A 264 3.58 4.79 17.96
CA LEU A 264 3.64 5.67 16.79
C LEU A 264 5.10 5.99 16.43
N LYS A 265 5.93 6.39 17.41
CA LYS A 265 7.36 6.67 17.19
C LYS A 265 8.09 5.46 16.61
N TYR A 266 7.91 4.28 17.19
CA TYR A 266 8.60 3.07 16.71
C TYR A 266 8.08 2.61 15.34
N LEU A 267 6.79 2.77 15.07
CA LEU A 267 6.22 2.47 13.74
C LEU A 267 6.72 3.44 12.68
N ASP A 268 6.79 4.74 12.96
CA ASP A 268 7.33 5.74 12.04
C ASP A 268 8.77 5.38 11.63
N ARG A 269 9.62 5.13 12.62
CA ARG A 269 11.03 4.73 12.42
C ARG A 269 11.13 3.42 11.65
N TYR A 270 10.36 2.40 12.03
CA TYR A 270 10.34 1.10 11.36
C TYR A 270 9.94 1.21 9.88
N LEU A 271 8.82 1.88 9.61
CA LEU A 271 8.28 2.03 8.26
C LEU A 271 9.23 2.84 7.38
N MET A 272 9.76 3.96 7.87
CA MET A 272 10.71 4.76 7.10
C MET A 272 12.02 4.01 6.85
N TYR A 273 12.56 3.32 7.85
CA TYR A 273 13.78 2.53 7.67
C TYR A 273 13.58 1.41 6.62
N TYR A 274 12.43 0.72 6.65
CA TYR A 274 12.04 -0.24 5.61
C TYR A 274 11.92 0.42 4.22
N ILE A 275 11.23 1.56 4.12
CA ILE A 275 11.04 2.29 2.86
C ILE A 275 12.36 2.70 2.23
N GLN A 276 13.32 3.15 3.04
CA GLN A 276 14.63 3.60 2.58
C GLN A 276 15.52 2.44 2.13
N THR A 277 15.47 1.29 2.82
CA THR A 277 16.48 0.23 2.66
C THR A 277 16.02 -0.99 1.85
N ALA A 278 14.72 -1.22 1.70
CA ALA A 278 14.26 -2.42 1.03
C ALA A 278 14.45 -2.39 -0.49
N ALA A 279 14.66 -3.57 -1.06
CA ALA A 279 14.74 -3.80 -2.50
C ALA A 279 13.36 -3.57 -3.19
N PRO A 280 13.33 -3.42 -4.53
CA PRO A 280 12.08 -3.29 -5.27
C PRO A 280 11.09 -4.41 -4.98
N LEU A 281 9.81 -4.05 -4.79
CA LEU A 281 8.71 -5.00 -4.59
C LEU A 281 8.91 -5.99 -3.42
N MET A 282 9.75 -5.64 -2.45
CA MET A 282 10.08 -6.48 -1.32
C MET A 282 9.08 -6.29 -0.16
N ARG A 283 8.52 -7.38 0.37
CA ARG A 283 7.70 -7.34 1.60
C ARG A 283 8.56 -7.12 2.83
N THR A 284 7.98 -6.51 3.86
CA THR A 284 8.61 -6.30 5.19
C THR A 284 9.18 -7.58 5.80
N ALA A 285 8.46 -8.69 5.73
CA ALA A 285 8.91 -10.02 6.17
C ALA A 285 10.24 -10.43 5.53
N ALA A 286 10.29 -10.43 4.19
CA ALA A 286 11.50 -10.81 3.46
C ALA A 286 12.62 -9.79 3.67
N TRP A 287 12.28 -8.52 3.85
CA TRP A 287 13.26 -7.47 4.16
C TRP A 287 13.91 -7.70 5.52
N LEU A 288 13.12 -8.02 6.55
CA LEU A 288 13.63 -8.33 7.89
C LEU A 288 14.52 -9.57 7.88
N ASP A 289 14.18 -10.59 7.09
CA ASP A 289 15.03 -11.79 6.90
C ASP A 289 16.40 -11.50 6.31
N LYS A 290 16.48 -10.50 5.43
CA LYS A 290 17.73 -10.10 4.78
C LYS A 290 18.49 -9.03 5.56
N LEU A 291 17.90 -8.45 6.60
CA LEU A 291 18.57 -7.49 7.47
C LEU A 291 19.60 -8.24 8.32
N GLU A 292 20.86 -7.85 8.22
CA GLU A 292 21.93 -8.46 9.02
C GLU A 292 21.65 -8.24 10.52
N GLY A 293 21.61 -9.32 11.30
CA GLY A 293 21.21 -9.30 12.71
C GLY A 293 19.69 -9.28 12.96
N GLY A 294 18.87 -9.28 11.90
CA GLY A 294 17.41 -9.48 11.97
C GLY A 294 16.69 -8.50 12.91
N ILE A 295 15.74 -9.03 13.69
CA ILE A 295 14.94 -8.23 14.64
C ILE A 295 15.79 -7.53 15.70
N GLU A 296 16.90 -8.12 16.15
CA GLU A 296 17.75 -7.53 17.17
C GLU A 296 18.51 -6.31 16.62
N GLN A 297 18.95 -6.36 15.37
CA GLN A 297 19.50 -5.18 14.71
C GLN A 297 18.42 -4.11 14.49
N LEU A 298 17.20 -4.53 14.13
CA LEU A 298 16.09 -3.59 13.96
C LEU A 298 15.76 -2.85 15.28
N LYS A 299 15.75 -3.56 16.41
CA LYS A 299 15.57 -2.95 17.75
C LYS A 299 16.64 -1.91 18.04
N LYS A 300 17.92 -2.20 17.79
CA LYS A 300 19.00 -1.21 17.99
C LYS A 300 18.79 0.06 17.18
N ILE A 301 18.31 -0.07 15.94
CA ILE A 301 18.10 1.09 15.06
C ILE A 301 16.84 1.87 15.46
N VAL A 302 15.73 1.16 15.73
CA VAL A 302 14.41 1.78 15.94
C VAL A 302 14.23 2.26 17.38
N ILE A 303 14.73 1.51 18.37
CA ILE A 303 14.53 1.78 19.80
C ILE A 303 15.75 2.53 20.35
N ASP A 304 16.95 1.96 20.20
CA ASP A 304 18.17 2.50 20.80
C ASP A 304 18.81 3.64 19.97
N ASP A 305 18.23 3.96 18.82
CA ASP A 305 18.73 4.95 17.85
C ASP A 305 20.23 4.78 17.55
N SER A 306 20.69 3.54 17.35
CA SER A 306 22.12 3.21 17.21
C SER A 306 22.81 3.89 16.01
N LEU A 307 22.03 4.42 15.07
CA LEU A 307 22.51 5.16 13.89
C LEU A 307 22.36 6.68 14.02
N ASN A 308 21.74 7.19 15.10
CA ASN A 308 21.40 8.60 15.30
C ASN A 308 20.55 9.20 14.16
N ILE A 309 19.56 8.44 13.68
CA ILE A 309 18.68 8.82 12.57
C ILE A 309 17.20 8.86 12.97
N ALA A 310 16.83 8.46 14.18
CA ALA A 310 15.44 8.35 14.61
C ALA A 310 14.64 9.64 14.38
N SER A 311 15.20 10.79 14.80
CA SER A 311 14.54 12.09 14.63
C SER A 311 14.36 12.50 13.17
N GLU A 312 15.23 12.06 12.27
CA GLU A 312 15.12 12.32 10.83
C GLU A 312 14.05 11.43 10.21
N LEU A 313 14.01 10.15 10.58
CA LEU A 313 12.94 9.23 10.15
C LEU A 313 11.55 9.71 10.58
N GLU A 314 11.42 10.21 11.81
CA GLU A 314 10.16 10.78 12.31
C GLU A 314 9.74 12.04 11.54
N LYS A 315 10.69 12.94 11.23
CA LYS A 315 10.41 14.15 10.43
C LYS A 315 9.98 13.80 9.01
N GLU A 316 10.66 12.84 8.38
CA GLU A 316 10.29 12.37 7.05
C GLU A 316 8.90 11.74 7.03
N MET A 317 8.57 10.91 8.02
CA MET A 317 7.23 10.36 8.16
C MET A 317 6.20 11.48 8.34
N GLN A 318 6.46 12.44 9.23
CA GLN A 318 5.55 13.56 9.47
C GLN A 318 5.32 14.39 8.20
N PHE A 319 6.36 14.65 7.42
CA PHE A 319 6.24 15.32 6.13
C PHE A 319 5.31 14.54 5.17
N LEU A 320 5.45 13.22 5.07
CA LEU A 320 4.58 12.41 4.21
C LEU A 320 3.12 12.43 4.69
N ILE A 321 2.90 12.41 6.01
CA ILE A 321 1.55 12.51 6.62
C ILE A 321 0.91 13.84 6.25
N ASP A 322 1.64 14.94 6.44
CA ASP A 322 1.15 16.30 6.18
C ASP A 322 0.91 16.56 4.68
N ALA A 323 1.70 15.91 3.82
CA ALA A 323 1.59 16.00 2.36
C ALA A 323 0.50 15.10 1.75
N TYR A 324 -0.30 14.39 2.56
CA TYR A 324 -1.31 13.47 2.05
C TYR A 324 -2.40 14.19 1.24
N GLU A 325 -2.62 13.70 0.02
CA GLU A 325 -3.74 14.09 -0.83
C GLU A 325 -4.45 12.86 -1.40
N CYS A 326 -5.78 12.93 -1.53
CA CYS A 326 -6.55 11.85 -2.12
C CYS A 326 -6.43 11.86 -3.65
N GLU A 327 -5.80 10.83 -4.21
CA GLU A 327 -5.51 10.70 -5.65
C GLU A 327 -6.78 10.74 -6.51
N TRP A 328 -7.89 10.18 -6.01
CA TRP A 328 -9.19 10.22 -6.70
C TRP A 328 -9.85 11.60 -6.64
N LYS A 329 -9.71 12.31 -5.51
CA LYS A 329 -10.19 13.69 -5.40
C LYS A 329 -9.46 14.59 -6.39
N GLN A 330 -8.13 14.51 -6.46
CA GLN A 330 -7.33 15.20 -7.47
C GLN A 330 -7.78 14.85 -8.90
N ALA A 331 -8.02 13.57 -9.18
CA ALA A 331 -8.42 13.11 -10.50
C ALA A 331 -9.82 13.63 -10.92
N ILE A 332 -10.75 13.76 -9.98
CA ILE A 332 -12.11 14.26 -10.23
C ILE A 332 -12.18 15.80 -10.25
N GLU A 333 -11.24 16.50 -9.62
CA GLU A 333 -11.21 17.96 -9.64
C GLU A 333 -10.45 18.50 -10.87
N ASN A 334 -9.67 17.66 -11.57
CA ASN A 334 -8.89 18.04 -12.74
C ASN A 334 -9.44 17.41 -14.05
N GLU A 335 -9.97 18.25 -14.94
CA GLU A 335 -10.53 17.81 -16.24
C GLU A 335 -9.51 17.12 -17.16
N ASN A 336 -8.23 17.48 -17.10
CA ASN A 336 -7.21 16.79 -17.89
C ASN A 336 -6.93 15.39 -17.34
N THR A 337 -6.92 15.23 -16.02
CA THR A 337 -6.77 13.92 -15.39
C THR A 337 -7.98 13.02 -15.63
N LYS A 338 -9.21 13.57 -15.67
CA LYS A 338 -10.43 12.82 -16.01
C LYS A 338 -10.37 12.13 -17.36
N LYS A 339 -9.81 12.79 -18.38
CA LYS A 339 -9.70 12.25 -19.75
C LYS A 339 -8.92 10.94 -19.82
N ARG A 340 -8.08 10.65 -18.82
CA ARG A 340 -7.36 9.37 -18.70
C ARG A 340 -8.29 8.18 -18.47
N PHE A 341 -9.49 8.40 -17.93
CA PHE A 341 -10.43 7.36 -17.56
C PHE A 341 -11.49 7.12 -18.65
N ASN A 342 -11.04 7.06 -19.90
CA ASN A 342 -11.87 6.67 -21.04
C ASN A 342 -11.20 5.47 -21.73
N HIS A 343 -12.01 4.49 -22.15
CA HIS A 343 -11.49 3.34 -22.87
C HIS A 343 -10.89 3.72 -24.23
N PHE A 344 -11.57 4.58 -24.99
CA PHE A 344 -11.08 5.12 -26.24
C PHE A 344 -10.68 6.59 -26.09
N VAL A 345 -9.53 6.97 -26.65
CA VAL A 345 -9.02 8.36 -26.55
C VAL A 345 -9.84 9.34 -27.38
N ASN A 346 -10.48 8.85 -28.43
CA ASN A 346 -11.16 9.63 -29.47
C ASN A 346 -12.68 9.39 -29.53
N SER A 347 -13.24 8.61 -28.61
CA SER A 347 -14.68 8.31 -28.56
C SER A 347 -15.14 8.12 -27.12
N ASP A 348 -16.43 8.42 -26.88
CA ASP A 348 -17.12 8.11 -25.62
C ASP A 348 -17.71 6.68 -25.62
N ASP A 349 -17.42 5.90 -26.67
CA ASP A 349 -17.82 4.50 -26.77
C ASP A 349 -17.29 3.68 -25.58
N ARG A 350 -18.08 2.67 -25.19
CA ARG A 350 -17.72 1.67 -24.19
C ARG A 350 -17.06 0.46 -24.85
N ASP A 351 -16.35 -0.33 -24.06
CA ASP A 351 -15.77 -1.59 -24.52
C ASP A 351 -16.88 -2.63 -24.73
N ASP A 352 -17.20 -2.89 -25.99
CA ASP A 352 -18.20 -3.86 -26.43
C ASP A 352 -17.75 -5.32 -26.25
N ASN A 353 -16.48 -5.55 -25.91
CA ASN A 353 -15.92 -6.89 -25.67
C ASN A 353 -16.13 -7.37 -24.22
N LEU A 354 -16.68 -6.53 -23.34
CA LEU A 354 -16.93 -6.86 -21.94
C LEU A 354 -18.13 -7.80 -21.79
N VAL A 355 -17.86 -9.09 -21.68
CA VAL A 355 -18.88 -10.12 -21.44
C VAL A 355 -18.94 -10.51 -19.97
N PHE A 356 -20.14 -10.40 -19.39
CA PHE A 356 -20.46 -10.90 -18.04
C PHE A 356 -21.47 -12.04 -18.11
N VAL A 357 -21.30 -13.03 -17.23
CA VAL A 357 -22.22 -14.16 -17.07
C VAL A 357 -22.72 -14.23 -15.62
N PRO A 358 -23.91 -14.82 -15.37
CA PRO A 358 -24.43 -14.98 -14.01
C PRO A 358 -23.49 -15.82 -13.12
N MET A 359 -23.35 -15.42 -11.85
CA MET A 359 -22.63 -16.17 -10.81
C MET A 359 -23.40 -16.09 -9.48
N ARG A 360 -24.21 -17.10 -9.19
CA ARG A 360 -25.21 -17.05 -8.10
C ARG A 360 -26.08 -15.80 -8.26
N ASP A 361 -26.21 -14.98 -7.22
CA ASP A 361 -27.02 -13.76 -7.20
C ASP A 361 -26.26 -12.51 -7.74
N GLN A 362 -25.08 -12.70 -8.32
CA GLN A 362 -24.24 -11.61 -8.86
C GLN A 362 -23.76 -11.92 -10.28
N LYS A 363 -22.83 -11.12 -10.81
CA LYS A 363 -22.20 -11.30 -12.12
C LYS A 363 -20.72 -11.65 -12.00
N MET A 364 -20.17 -12.34 -12.99
CA MET A 364 -18.72 -12.53 -13.14
C MET A 364 -18.31 -12.32 -14.59
N PRO A 365 -17.04 -12.01 -14.91
CA PRO A 365 -16.60 -12.01 -16.30
C PRO A 365 -16.76 -13.40 -16.92
N GLU A 366 -16.94 -13.51 -18.24
CA GLU A 366 -16.87 -14.81 -18.91
C GLU A 366 -15.49 -15.46 -18.67
N HIS A 367 -15.44 -16.80 -18.62
CA HIS A 367 -14.16 -17.50 -18.59
C HIS A 367 -13.48 -17.40 -19.96
N TRP A 368 -12.15 -17.26 -19.98
CA TRP A 368 -11.40 -17.37 -21.22
C TRP A 368 -11.66 -18.73 -21.86
N LYS A 369 -11.93 -18.73 -23.16
CA LYS A 369 -11.99 -19.96 -23.95
C LYS A 369 -10.55 -20.45 -24.10
N ASN A 370 -10.26 -21.61 -23.50
CA ASN A 370 -8.94 -22.25 -23.57
C ASN A 370 -8.56 -22.61 -25.01
#